data_AF-A0A149V2N8-F1
#
_entry.id   AF-A0A149V2N8-F1
#
_cell.length_a   1.000
_cell.length_b   1.000
_cell.length_c   1.000
_cell.angle_alpha   90.00
_cell.angle_beta   90.00
_cell.angle_gamma   90.00
#
_symmetry.space_group_name_H-M   'P 1'
#
loop_
_entity.id
_entity.type
_entity.pdbx_description
1 polymer ?
#
loop_
_entity_poly.entity_id
_entity_poly.type
_entity_poly.pdbx_seq_one_letter_code
_entity_poly.pdbx_strand_id
1 'polypeptide(L)'
;PPPPPPPPHNSVIQSRPYSNPNDPRPAISRTRAGRIIWDDTVTLHLAELWKRLYSPKYIADYLGTRPGTVSMAARRAGLPSRAGMTLLKAAPGNNPLAAPENATIAAQMVKRICAITQNVFFLHPKNIRRQHYSMLGQMILARRAAGSVH
;
A
#
# COMPACT_ATOMS: atom_id res chain seq x y z
N PRO A 1 -41.10 25.53 8.05
CA PRO A 1 -40.49 24.81 6.91
C PRO A 1 -39.08 24.34 7.32
N PRO A 2 -38.70 23.07 7.10
CA PRO A 2 -37.33 22.63 7.41
C PRO A 2 -36.31 23.28 6.45
N PRO A 3 -35.07 23.52 6.90
CA PRO A 3 -34.04 24.10 6.05
C PRO A 3 -33.65 23.14 4.92
N PRO A 4 -33.23 23.67 3.75
CA PRO A 4 -32.83 22.84 2.62
C PRO A 4 -31.57 22.02 2.97
N PRO A 5 -31.45 20.80 2.41
CA PRO A 5 -30.29 19.95 2.65
C PRO A 5 -29.00 20.60 2.12
N PRO A 6 -27.85 20.38 2.79
CA PRO A 6 -26.57 20.89 2.31
C PRO A 6 -26.21 20.26 0.94
N PRO A 7 -25.51 21.01 0.05
CA PRO A 7 -25.15 20.51 -1.26
C PRO A 7 -24.23 19.28 -1.17
N PRO A 8 -24.31 18.36 -2.14
CA PRO A 8 -23.49 17.15 -2.15
C PRO A 8 -22.01 17.52 -2.16
N HIS A 9 -21.27 17.00 -1.19
CA HIS A 9 -19.81 17.08 -1.13
C HIS A 9 -19.22 16.26 -2.30
N ASN A 10 -19.15 16.87 -3.49
CA ASN A 10 -18.36 16.33 -4.59
C ASN A 10 -16.89 16.30 -4.14
N SER A 11 -16.42 15.12 -3.76
CA SER A 11 -15.02 14.85 -3.47
C SER A 11 -14.25 14.94 -4.78
N VAL A 12 -13.83 16.15 -5.14
CA VAL A 12 -12.93 16.40 -6.27
C VAL A 12 -11.58 15.78 -5.90
N ILE A 13 -11.34 14.57 -6.39
CA ILE A 13 -10.01 13.95 -6.44
C ILE A 13 -9.18 14.83 -7.37
N GLN A 14 -8.28 15.63 -6.82
CA GLN A 14 -7.27 16.32 -7.62
C GLN A 14 -6.20 15.30 -8.01
N SER A 15 -6.42 14.61 -9.14
CA SER A 15 -5.34 14.01 -9.89
C SER A 15 -4.45 15.15 -10.38
N ARG A 16 -3.32 15.40 -9.72
CA ARG A 16 -2.26 16.22 -10.31
C ARG A 16 -1.56 15.37 -11.37
N PRO A 17 -1.64 15.71 -12.67
CA PRO A 17 -0.83 15.05 -13.68
C PRO A 17 0.54 15.71 -13.64
N TYR A 18 1.41 15.27 -12.74
CA TYR A 18 2.85 15.45 -12.92
C TYR A 18 3.44 14.09 -13.28
N SER A 19 3.17 13.68 -14.52
CA SER A 19 3.88 12.58 -15.16
C SER A 19 4.88 13.22 -16.11
N ASN A 20 6.09 13.47 -15.62
CA ASN A 20 7.23 13.52 -16.51
C ASN A 20 7.39 12.08 -17.04
N PRO A 21 7.29 11.81 -18.35
CA PRO A 21 7.33 10.45 -18.90
C PRO A 21 8.66 9.73 -18.64
N ASN A 22 9.71 10.45 -18.21
CA ASN A 22 11.00 9.91 -17.79
C ASN A 22 11.16 9.76 -16.26
N ASP A 23 10.14 10.08 -15.45
CA ASP A 23 10.21 9.84 -14.01
C ASP A 23 9.82 8.38 -13.72
N PRO A 24 10.73 7.54 -13.17
CA PRO A 24 10.40 6.16 -12.83
C PRO A 24 9.40 6.04 -11.67
N ARG A 25 9.04 7.17 -11.02
CA ARG A 25 8.07 7.20 -9.93
C ARG A 25 6.66 6.92 -10.43
N PRO A 26 5.89 6.05 -9.73
CA PRO A 26 4.50 5.82 -10.08
C PRO A 26 3.72 7.13 -9.99
N ALA A 27 2.64 7.25 -10.77
CA ALA A 27 1.65 8.31 -10.56
C ALA A 27 0.97 8.08 -9.19
N ILE A 28 1.41 8.81 -8.17
CA ILE A 28 0.92 8.64 -6.80
C ILE A 28 -0.29 9.55 -6.56
N SER A 29 -1.44 8.93 -6.38
CA SER A 29 -2.65 9.59 -5.89
C SER A 29 -2.42 10.19 -4.50
N ARG A 30 -2.84 11.45 -4.30
CA ARG A 30 -2.70 12.16 -3.02
C ARG A 30 -4.02 12.82 -2.61
N THR A 31 -4.24 12.92 -1.30
CA THR A 31 -5.36 13.69 -0.74
C THR A 31 -5.07 15.20 -0.86
N ARG A 32 -6.11 16.03 -0.64
CA ARG A 32 -5.97 17.50 -0.58
C ARG A 32 -4.94 17.98 0.45
N ALA A 33 -4.76 17.22 1.54
CA ALA A 33 -3.75 17.47 2.56
C ALA A 33 -2.34 16.95 2.19
N GLY A 34 -2.13 16.51 0.94
CA GLY A 34 -0.85 16.01 0.43
C GLY A 34 -0.47 14.60 0.85
N ARG A 35 -1.37 13.86 1.53
CA ARG A 35 -1.09 12.49 2.00
C ARG A 35 -1.27 11.49 0.86
N ILE A 36 -0.39 10.49 0.79
CA ILE A 36 -0.51 9.39 -0.17
C ILE A 36 -1.82 8.62 0.04
N ILE A 37 -2.53 8.37 -1.05
CA ILE A 37 -3.63 7.42 -1.11
C ILE A 37 -3.01 6.06 -1.46
N TRP A 38 -3.17 5.09 -0.55
CA TRP A 38 -2.66 3.73 -0.72
C TRP A 38 -3.65 2.92 -1.56
N ASP A 39 -3.68 3.19 -2.85
CA ASP A 39 -4.40 2.40 -3.84
C ASP A 39 -3.60 1.15 -4.26
N ASP A 40 -4.16 0.36 -5.17
CA ASP A 40 -3.54 -0.86 -5.68
C ASP A 40 -2.21 -0.60 -6.39
N THR A 41 -2.13 0.49 -7.17
CA THR A 41 -0.93 0.87 -7.91
C THR A 41 0.23 1.17 -6.97
N VAL A 42 -0.01 1.99 -5.94
CA VAL A 42 0.99 2.35 -4.93
C VAL A 42 1.35 1.13 -4.07
N THR A 43 0.38 0.28 -3.75
CA THR A 43 0.61 -0.94 -2.96
C THR A 43 1.45 -1.97 -3.72
N LEU A 44 1.23 -2.12 -5.03
CA LEU A 44 2.05 -2.97 -5.90
C LEU A 44 3.48 -2.40 -6.04
N HIS A 45 3.63 -1.09 -6.20
CA HIS A 45 4.96 -0.47 -6.21
C HIS A 45 5.70 -0.63 -4.88
N LEU A 46 5.00 -0.47 -3.76
CA LEU A 46 5.57 -0.74 -2.44
C LEU A 46 6.07 -2.19 -2.36
N ALA A 47 5.28 -3.16 -2.81
CA ALA A 47 5.65 -4.57 -2.85
C ALA A 47 6.92 -4.82 -3.69
N GLU A 48 7.02 -4.18 -4.86
CA GLU A 48 8.20 -4.27 -5.74
C GLU A 48 9.48 -3.75 -5.09
N LEU A 49 9.40 -2.61 -4.39
CA LEU A 49 10.53 -2.07 -3.64
C LEU A 49 10.84 -2.89 -2.38
N TRP A 50 9.82 -3.47 -1.76
CA TRP A 50 9.96 -4.24 -0.53
C TRP A 50 10.76 -5.53 -0.75
N LYS A 51 10.45 -6.27 -1.82
CA LYS A 51 11.18 -7.51 -2.18
C LYS A 51 12.61 -7.26 -2.67
N ARG A 52 12.94 -6.02 -3.07
CA ARG A 52 14.31 -5.57 -3.37
C ARG A 52 15.10 -5.11 -2.15
N LEU A 53 14.55 -5.32 -0.94
CA LEU A 53 15.17 -5.00 0.34
C LEU A 53 15.45 -3.51 0.59
N TYR A 54 14.73 -2.59 -0.06
CA TYR A 54 14.86 -1.17 0.25
C TYR A 54 14.38 -0.82 1.66
N SER A 55 15.16 -0.01 2.36
CA SER A 55 14.79 0.47 3.69
C SER A 55 13.48 1.27 3.67
N PRO A 56 12.66 1.23 4.73
CA PRO A 56 11.45 2.06 4.81
C PRO A 56 11.74 3.56 4.64
N LYS A 57 12.94 4.01 5.02
CA LYS A 57 13.40 5.39 4.81
C LYS A 57 13.55 5.70 3.32
N TYR A 58 14.31 4.89 2.58
CA TYR A 58 14.47 5.08 1.14
C TYR A 58 13.14 5.08 0.40
N ILE A 59 12.27 4.11 0.69
CA ILE A 59 10.94 4.01 0.06
C ILE A 59 10.10 5.25 0.39
N ALA A 60 10.20 5.76 1.61
CA ALA A 60 9.48 6.96 2.02
C ALA A 60 9.96 8.20 1.26
N ASP A 61 11.27 8.36 1.09
CA ASP A 61 11.86 9.45 0.31
C ASP A 61 11.44 9.34 -1.17
N TYR A 62 11.46 8.12 -1.72
CA TYR A 62 11.03 7.83 -3.09
C TYR A 62 9.55 8.17 -3.36
N LEU A 63 8.66 7.78 -2.44
CA LEU A 63 7.22 8.04 -2.56
C LEU A 63 6.84 9.45 -2.08
N GLY A 64 7.75 10.18 -1.43
CA GLY A 64 7.50 11.48 -0.81
C GLY A 64 6.54 11.40 0.38
N THR A 65 6.83 10.50 1.33
CA THR A 65 6.06 10.26 2.57
C THR A 65 6.99 10.04 3.76
N ARG A 66 6.45 9.60 4.91
CA ARG A 66 7.22 9.30 6.12
C ARG A 66 7.56 7.82 6.24
N PRO A 67 8.73 7.44 6.79
CA PRO A 67 9.11 6.03 6.98
C PRO A 67 8.09 5.21 7.77
N GLY A 68 7.51 5.80 8.83
CA GLY A 68 6.46 5.15 9.61
C GLY A 68 5.20 4.84 8.80
N THR A 69 4.84 5.70 7.84
CA THR A 69 3.70 5.47 6.94
C THR A 69 3.97 4.28 6.01
N VAL A 70 5.19 4.14 5.50
CA VAL A 70 5.61 2.98 4.70
C VAL A 70 5.51 1.69 5.51
N SER A 71 6.06 1.67 6.73
CA SER A 71 5.99 0.48 7.60
C SER A 71 4.56 0.06 7.92
N MET A 72 3.68 1.04 8.20
CA MET A 72 2.26 0.77 8.43
C MET A 72 1.54 0.28 7.17
N ALA A 73 1.83 0.85 6.01
CA ALA A 73 1.27 0.40 4.74
C ALA A 73 1.71 -1.03 4.40
N ALA A 74 3.01 -1.34 4.57
CA ALA A 74 3.56 -2.68 4.37
C ALA A 74 2.85 -3.71 5.27
N ARG A 75 2.66 -3.37 6.55
CA ARG A 75 1.94 -4.23 7.50
C ARG A 75 0.47 -4.44 7.09
N ARG A 76 -0.23 -3.37 6.67
CA ARG A 76 -1.63 -3.45 6.21
C ARG A 76 -1.80 -4.26 4.93
N ALA A 77 -0.84 -4.13 4.01
CA ALA A 77 -0.77 -4.88 2.77
C ALA A 77 -0.33 -6.34 2.97
N GLY A 78 0.03 -6.76 4.20
CA GLY A 78 0.44 -8.13 4.47
C GLY A 78 1.83 -8.49 3.92
N LEU A 79 2.71 -7.49 3.76
CA LEU A 79 4.07 -7.74 3.29
C LEU A 79 4.88 -8.51 4.35
N PRO A 80 5.74 -9.45 3.92
CA PRO A 80 6.52 -10.27 4.84
C PRO A 80 7.52 -9.45 5.65
N SER A 81 7.85 -9.97 6.84
CA SER A 81 8.90 -9.42 7.69
C SER A 81 10.27 -9.55 7.01
N ARG A 82 11.13 -8.54 7.21
CA ARG A 82 12.51 -8.49 6.72
C ARG A 82 13.51 -8.40 7.87
N ALA A 83 13.09 -8.80 9.08
CA ALA A 83 13.96 -8.80 10.26
C ALA A 83 15.19 -9.68 10.01
N GLY A 84 16.38 -9.19 10.38
CA GLY A 84 17.65 -9.89 10.15
C GLY A 84 18.21 -9.78 8.73
N MET A 85 17.53 -9.08 7.80
CA MET A 85 18.05 -8.84 6.45
C MET A 85 18.73 -7.48 6.34
N THR A 86 19.82 -7.41 5.58
CA THR A 86 20.50 -6.15 5.25
C THR A 86 19.64 -5.34 4.28
N LEU A 87 19.24 -4.13 4.69
CA LEU A 87 18.39 -3.26 3.90
C LEU A 87 19.20 -2.24 3.10
N LEU A 88 18.82 -2.04 1.84
CA LEU A 88 19.42 -1.05 0.95
C LEU A 88 18.95 0.35 1.33
N LYS A 89 19.91 1.26 1.54
CA LYS A 89 19.64 2.68 1.86
C LYS A 89 19.51 3.56 0.61
N ALA A 90 19.96 3.06 -0.54
CA ALA A 90 19.92 3.75 -1.83
C ALA A 90 19.77 2.72 -2.96
N ALA A 91 19.28 3.16 -4.12
CA ALA A 91 19.25 2.34 -5.33
C ALA A 91 20.62 2.28 -6.01
N PRO A 92 20.95 1.16 -6.68
CA PRO A 92 22.07 1.12 -7.60
C PRO A 92 21.77 2.04 -8.80
N GLY A 93 22.40 3.22 -8.82
CA GLY A 93 22.14 4.27 -9.80
C GLY A 93 20.79 4.98 -9.59
N ASN A 94 20.22 5.53 -10.68
CA ASN A 94 18.96 6.29 -10.65
C ASN A 94 17.71 5.43 -10.83
N ASN A 95 17.83 4.11 -11.02
CA ASN A 95 16.70 3.22 -11.23
C ASN A 95 16.37 2.42 -9.95
N PRO A 96 15.25 2.69 -9.27
CA PRO A 96 14.82 1.98 -8.06
C PRO A 96 14.41 0.52 -8.31
N LEU A 97 14.23 0.11 -9.57
CA LEU A 97 13.93 -1.27 -9.92
C LEU A 97 15.18 -2.07 -10.35
N ALA A 98 16.34 -1.43 -10.43
CA ALA A 98 17.59 -2.06 -10.85
C ALA A 98 18.18 -3.00 -9.79
N ALA A 99 17.82 -2.85 -8.51
CA ALA A 99 18.21 -3.82 -7.49
C ALA A 99 17.53 -5.18 -7.76
N PRO A 100 18.25 -6.31 -7.61
CA PRO A 100 17.67 -7.62 -7.79
C PRO A 100 16.61 -7.92 -6.71
N GLU A 101 15.63 -8.74 -7.08
CA GLU A 101 14.62 -9.20 -6.15
C GLU A 101 15.20 -10.25 -5.20
N ASN A 102 14.89 -10.14 -3.92
CA ASN A 102 15.22 -11.17 -2.95
C ASN A 102 14.22 -12.33 -3.09
N ALA A 103 14.70 -13.48 -3.57
CA ALA A 103 13.89 -14.66 -3.81
C ALA A 103 13.12 -15.13 -2.57
N THR A 104 13.71 -15.05 -1.38
CA THR A 104 13.06 -15.46 -0.12
C THR A 104 11.86 -14.58 0.21
N ILE A 105 12.00 -13.26 0.09
CA ILE A 105 10.89 -12.33 0.33
C ILE A 105 9.83 -12.45 -0.77
N ALA A 106 10.24 -12.53 -2.03
CA ALA A 106 9.32 -12.66 -3.15
C ALA A 106 8.48 -13.96 -3.05
N ALA A 107 9.10 -15.08 -2.68
CA ALA A 107 8.40 -16.35 -2.47
C ALA A 107 7.35 -16.28 -1.36
N GLN A 108 7.46 -15.35 -0.41
CA GLN A 108 6.50 -15.15 0.68
C GLN A 108 5.32 -14.23 0.31
N MET A 109 5.27 -13.71 -0.92
CA MET A 109 4.29 -12.69 -1.34
C MET A 109 3.28 -13.26 -2.33
N VAL A 110 2.22 -13.90 -1.83
CA VAL A 110 1.10 -14.35 -2.67
C VAL A 110 0.08 -13.21 -2.80
N LYS A 111 -0.02 -12.61 -3.99
CA LYS A 111 -1.00 -11.55 -4.28
C LYS A 111 -2.44 -12.05 -4.17
N ARG A 112 -3.29 -11.27 -3.50
CA ARG A 112 -4.75 -11.45 -3.39
C ARG A 112 -5.45 -10.09 -3.45
N ILE A 113 -6.75 -10.14 -3.75
CA ILE A 113 -7.64 -8.97 -3.72
C ILE A 113 -8.65 -9.20 -2.62
N CYS A 114 -8.80 -8.24 -1.72
CA CYS A 114 -9.78 -8.35 -0.64
C CYS A 114 -11.19 -8.13 -1.21
N ALA A 115 -12.08 -9.10 -1.09
CA ALA A 115 -13.45 -8.99 -1.60
C ALA A 115 -14.27 -7.82 -1.00
N ILE A 116 -13.90 -7.35 0.21
CA ILE A 116 -14.62 -6.29 0.92
C ILE A 116 -14.10 -4.91 0.52
N THR A 117 -12.77 -4.74 0.57
CA THR A 117 -12.16 -3.43 0.33
C THR A 117 -11.75 -3.22 -1.13
N GLN A 118 -11.82 -4.26 -1.96
CA GLN A 118 -11.33 -4.31 -3.34
C GLN A 118 -9.86 -3.93 -3.50
N ASN A 119 -9.10 -3.95 -2.41
CA ASN A 119 -7.68 -3.58 -2.41
C ASN A 119 -6.79 -4.82 -2.45
N VAL A 120 -5.63 -4.67 -3.10
CA VAL A 120 -4.56 -5.66 -3.12
C VAL A 120 -3.94 -5.84 -1.74
N PHE A 121 -3.66 -7.09 -1.40
CA PHE A 121 -2.84 -7.47 -0.25
C PHE A 121 -2.06 -8.76 -0.55
N PHE A 122 -1.12 -9.10 0.31
CA PHE A 122 -0.22 -10.23 0.16
C PHE A 122 -0.38 -11.20 1.32
N LEU A 123 -0.31 -12.50 1.01
CA LEU A 123 -0.35 -13.58 1.97
C LEU A 123 0.92 -14.40 1.92
N HIS A 124 1.34 -14.86 3.10
CA HIS A 124 2.37 -15.87 3.19
C HIS A 124 1.86 -17.21 2.60
N PRO A 125 2.64 -17.95 1.80
CA PRO A 125 2.20 -19.20 1.15
C PRO A 125 1.62 -20.25 2.11
N LYS A 126 2.18 -20.35 3.33
CA LYS A 126 1.67 -21.22 4.41
C LYS A 126 0.18 -20.98 4.75
N ASN A 127 -0.32 -19.79 4.47
CA ASN A 127 -1.68 -19.37 4.80
C ASN A 127 -2.63 -19.41 3.59
N ILE A 128 -2.19 -19.86 2.42
CA ILE A 128 -2.97 -19.78 1.17
C ILE A 128 -4.28 -20.58 1.21
N ARG A 129 -4.34 -21.64 2.02
CA ARG A 129 -5.49 -22.56 2.12
C ARG A 129 -6.63 -22.03 2.99
N ARG A 130 -6.42 -20.94 3.73
CA ARG A 130 -7.44 -20.30 4.57
C ARG A 130 -7.98 -19.06 3.86
N GLN A 131 -9.28 -18.79 4.02
CA GLN A 131 -9.85 -17.55 3.53
C GLN A 131 -9.31 -16.40 4.38
N HIS A 132 -8.58 -15.48 3.76
CA HIS A 132 -8.02 -14.32 4.42
C HIS A 132 -8.54 -13.04 3.76
N TYR A 133 -8.80 -12.03 4.59
CA TYR A 133 -9.08 -10.67 4.18
C TYR A 133 -7.88 -9.80 4.52
N SER A 134 -7.72 -8.67 3.81
CA SER A 134 -6.78 -7.62 4.20
C SER A 134 -7.06 -7.19 5.65
N MET A 135 -6.08 -6.60 6.33
CA MET A 135 -6.27 -6.12 7.72
C MET A 135 -7.49 -5.19 7.84
N LEU A 136 -7.70 -4.33 6.85
CA LEU A 136 -8.88 -3.45 6.80
C LEU A 136 -10.18 -4.24 6.60
N GLY A 137 -10.18 -5.24 5.72
CA GLY A 137 -11.33 -6.14 5.52
C GLY A 137 -11.70 -6.90 6.79
N GLN A 138 -10.71 -7.39 7.54
CA GLN A 138 -10.92 -8.05 8.83
C GLN A 138 -11.54 -7.10 9.86
N MET A 139 -11.07 -5.85 9.93
CA MET A 139 -11.66 -4.84 10.82
C MET A 139 -13.11 -4.54 10.45
N ILE A 140 -13.46 -4.47 9.16
CA ILE A 140 -14.84 -4.26 8.70
C ILE A 140 -15.72 -5.47 9.07
N LEU A 141 -15.23 -6.70 8.86
CA LEU A 141 -15.95 -7.91 9.26
C LEU A 141 -16.19 -7.97 10.76
N ALA A 142 -15.15 -7.70 11.56
CA ALA A 142 -15.24 -7.67 13.01
C ALA A 142 -16.26 -6.63 13.48
N ARG A 143 -16.28 -5.44 12.87
CA ARG A 143 -17.27 -4.40 13.18
C ARG A 143 -18.70 -4.82 12.83
N ARG A 144 -18.89 -5.51 11.70
CA ARG A 144 -20.20 -6.07 11.30
C ARG A 144 -20.65 -7.17 12.27
N ALA A 145 -19.75 -8.08 12.63
CA ALA A 145 -20.03 -9.16 13.57
C ALA A 145 -20.31 -8.65 15.00
N ALA A 146 -19.63 -7.59 15.44
CA ALA A 146 -19.86 -6.94 16.73
C ALA A 146 -21.11 -6.04 16.77
N GLY A 147 -21.83 -5.89 15.66
CA GLY A 147 -22.85 -4.86 15.47
C GLY A 147 -24.08 -5.29 14.67
N SER A 148 -24.36 -6.59 14.57
CA SER A 148 -25.76 -7.05 14.51
C SER A 148 -26.38 -6.93 15.91
N VAL A 149 -26.50 -5.70 16.39
CA VAL A 149 -27.58 -5.22 17.26
C VAL A 149 -27.80 -3.75 16.87
N HIS A 150 -28.82 -3.55 16.03
CA HIS A 150 -29.48 -2.31 15.59
C HIS A 150 -28.64 -1.07 15.24
#